data_AF-A0A718IGF9-F1
#
_entry.id   AF-A0A718IGF9-F1
#
_cell.length_a   1.000
_cell.length_b   1.000
_cell.length_c   1.000
_cell.angle_alpha   90.00
_cell.angle_beta   90.00
_cell.angle_gamma   90.00
#
_symmetry.space_group_name_H-M   'P 1'
#
loop_
_entity.id
_entity.type
_entity.pdbx_description
1 polymer ?
#
loop_
_entity_poly.entity_id
_entity_poly.type
_entity_poly.pdbx_seq_one_letter_code
_entity_poly.pdbx_strand_id
1 'polypeptide(L)'
;MNMEEIVTLSVKHNVSDLHLCNAWPARWRKQGRMENAPFTAPDVDRLLLDWLNDAQQYQWRTHGQHCATFAAGLRAALREDPDVILLGELRDSETIRLALTAAETGHLVLATLHTRGAAQAVERLVDSFPAQEKEPVRSQLAGSLRAVLSQKLEVDRQDGRVALFELLINTPATGNLIREGKLHQLAHVIQTGQQQGMMTFAQSAQWRQAQGRL
;
A
#
# COMPACT_ATOMS: atom_id res chain seq x y z
N MET A 1 -6.61 -27.05 -2.58
CA MET A 1 -6.43 -26.04 -3.65
C MET A 1 -5.10 -25.35 -3.39
N ASN A 2 -4.20 -25.29 -4.37
CA ASN A 2 -2.93 -24.59 -4.22
C ASN A 2 -3.09 -23.07 -4.52
N MET A 3 -2.03 -22.28 -4.33
CA MET A 3 -2.12 -20.82 -4.52
C MET A 3 -2.44 -20.44 -5.98
N GLU A 4 -1.87 -21.14 -6.96
CA GLU A 4 -2.11 -20.88 -8.40
C GLU A 4 -3.59 -21.09 -8.77
N GLU A 5 -4.18 -22.18 -8.28
CA GLU A 5 -5.59 -22.47 -8.47
C GLU A 5 -6.46 -21.37 -7.84
N ILE A 6 -6.14 -20.93 -6.61
CA ILE A 6 -6.87 -19.88 -5.88
C ILE A 6 -6.84 -18.56 -6.67
N VAL A 7 -5.66 -18.15 -7.15
CA VAL A 7 -5.49 -16.93 -7.96
C VAL A 7 -6.24 -17.05 -9.29
N THR A 8 -6.17 -18.21 -9.96
CA THR A 8 -6.90 -18.44 -11.21
C THR A 8 -8.41 -18.30 -11.00
N LEU A 9 -8.93 -18.87 -9.91
CA LEU A 9 -10.34 -18.76 -9.57
C LEU A 9 -10.74 -17.32 -9.23
N SER A 10 -9.89 -16.57 -8.52
CA SER A 10 -10.19 -15.18 -8.17
C SER A 10 -10.32 -14.29 -9.42
N VAL A 11 -9.43 -14.47 -10.40
CA VAL A 11 -9.48 -13.78 -11.69
C VAL A 11 -10.77 -14.13 -12.44
N LYS A 12 -11.12 -15.42 -12.52
CA LYS A 12 -12.36 -15.89 -13.19
C LYS A 12 -13.63 -15.25 -12.61
N HIS A 13 -13.61 -14.92 -11.33
CA HIS A 13 -14.75 -14.34 -10.63
C HIS A 13 -14.65 -12.81 -10.41
N ASN A 14 -13.74 -12.12 -11.11
CA ASN A 14 -13.56 -10.66 -11.01
C ASN A 14 -13.38 -10.17 -9.56
N VAL A 15 -12.60 -10.91 -8.78
CA VAL A 15 -12.27 -10.58 -7.40
C VAL A 15 -11.24 -9.46 -7.37
N SER A 16 -11.47 -8.43 -6.55
CA SER A 16 -10.49 -7.35 -6.33
C SER A 16 -9.42 -7.75 -5.32
N ASP A 17 -9.82 -8.40 -4.22
CA ASP A 17 -8.92 -8.74 -3.12
C ASP A 17 -9.27 -10.11 -2.53
N LEU A 18 -8.24 -10.90 -2.21
CA LEU A 18 -8.34 -12.17 -1.50
C LEU A 18 -7.96 -11.97 -0.03
N HIS A 19 -8.80 -12.46 0.88
CA HIS A 19 -8.57 -12.45 2.31
C HIS A 19 -8.38 -13.89 2.79
N LEU A 20 -7.14 -14.32 2.80
CA LEU A 20 -6.71 -15.65 3.25
C LEU A 20 -6.18 -15.51 4.68
N CYS A 21 -7.05 -15.70 5.68
CA CYS A 21 -6.67 -15.65 7.09
C CYS A 21 -6.63 -17.06 7.67
N ASN A 22 -5.69 -17.33 8.59
CA ASN A 22 -5.61 -18.62 9.27
C ASN A 22 -6.80 -18.90 10.21
N ALA A 23 -7.48 -17.84 10.69
CA ALA A 23 -8.51 -17.93 11.73
C ALA A 23 -9.95 -17.75 11.21
N TRP A 24 -10.14 -17.50 9.92
CA TRP A 24 -11.45 -17.25 9.32
C TRP A 24 -11.57 -17.97 7.98
N PRO A 25 -12.80 -18.34 7.54
CA PRO A 25 -13.02 -18.82 6.19
C PRO A 25 -12.41 -17.83 5.18
N ALA A 26 -11.85 -18.37 4.09
CA ALA A 26 -11.37 -17.52 3.01
C ALA A 26 -12.50 -16.61 2.58
N ARG A 27 -12.21 -15.32 2.49
CA ARG A 27 -13.14 -14.33 1.98
C ARG A 27 -12.53 -13.67 0.76
N TRP A 28 -13.37 -13.21 -0.13
CA TRP A 28 -12.94 -12.47 -1.30
C TRP A 28 -13.83 -11.25 -1.48
N ARG A 29 -13.26 -10.19 -2.06
CA ARG A 29 -14.00 -8.97 -2.35
C ARG A 29 -14.43 -8.95 -3.81
N LYS A 30 -15.73 -8.81 -4.05
CA LYS A 30 -16.30 -8.56 -5.38
C LYS A 30 -17.15 -7.31 -5.33
N GLN A 31 -16.89 -6.37 -6.23
CA GLN A 31 -17.65 -5.13 -6.32
C GLN A 31 -17.80 -4.43 -4.95
N GLY A 32 -16.70 -4.39 -4.18
CA GLY A 32 -16.67 -3.75 -2.86
C GLY A 32 -17.28 -4.56 -1.71
N ARG A 33 -17.97 -5.68 -1.97
CA ARG A 33 -18.59 -6.56 -0.98
C ARG A 33 -17.66 -7.69 -0.57
N MET A 34 -17.59 -7.95 0.74
CA MET A 34 -16.90 -9.12 1.28
C MET A 34 -17.87 -10.29 1.30
N GLU A 35 -17.52 -11.37 0.62
CA GLU A 35 -18.29 -12.62 0.63
C GLU A 35 -17.36 -13.81 0.93
N ASN A 36 -17.92 -14.94 1.32
CA ASN A 36 -17.14 -16.17 1.50
C ASN A 36 -16.64 -16.66 0.15
N ALA A 37 -15.36 -17.01 0.09
CA ALA A 37 -14.80 -17.66 -1.07
C ALA A 37 -15.29 -19.12 -1.12
N PRO A 38 -15.51 -19.70 -2.31
CA PRO A 38 -16.01 -21.07 -2.49
C PRO A 38 -14.89 -22.11 -2.31
N PHE A 39 -13.95 -21.82 -1.44
CA PHE A 39 -12.84 -22.68 -1.05
C PHE A 39 -12.47 -22.37 0.40
N THR A 40 -11.91 -23.37 1.08
CA THR A 40 -11.33 -23.16 2.41
C THR A 40 -10.06 -22.34 2.30
N ALA A 41 -9.75 -21.53 3.32
CA ALA A 41 -8.46 -20.86 3.38
C ALA A 41 -7.34 -21.90 3.20
N PRO A 42 -6.29 -21.58 2.40
CA PRO A 42 -5.18 -22.49 2.26
C PRO A 42 -4.56 -22.74 3.63
N ASP A 43 -4.08 -23.96 3.83
CA ASP A 43 -3.33 -24.32 5.02
C ASP A 43 -2.03 -23.49 5.03
N VAL A 44 -2.06 -22.39 5.77
CA VAL A 44 -0.95 -21.44 5.87
C VAL A 44 0.27 -22.14 6.44
N ASP A 45 0.09 -23.04 7.41
CA ASP A 45 1.21 -23.78 7.99
C ASP A 45 1.85 -24.67 6.93
N ARG A 46 1.05 -25.39 6.13
CA ARG A 46 1.57 -26.20 5.03
C ARG A 46 2.27 -25.37 3.94
N LEU A 47 1.73 -24.22 3.57
CA LEU A 47 2.38 -23.30 2.62
C LEU A 47 3.71 -22.79 3.17
N LEU A 48 3.76 -22.46 4.46
CA LEU A 48 4.97 -21.99 5.10
C LEU A 48 6.03 -23.11 5.21
N LEU A 49 5.64 -24.38 5.34
CA LEU A 49 6.60 -25.50 5.31
C LEU A 49 7.40 -25.58 4.00
N ASP A 50 6.81 -25.15 2.89
CA ASP A 50 7.48 -25.17 1.58
C ASP A 50 8.58 -24.09 1.47
N TRP A 51 8.51 -23.03 2.30
CA TRP A 51 9.37 -21.84 2.18
C TRP A 51 10.28 -21.61 3.40
N LEU A 52 9.89 -22.10 4.57
CA LEU A 52 10.58 -21.84 5.83
C LEU A 52 11.49 -23.01 6.21
N ASN A 53 12.70 -22.70 6.65
CA ASN A 53 13.56 -23.66 7.31
C ASN A 53 13.07 -23.99 8.74
N ASP A 54 13.61 -25.06 9.34
CA ASP A 54 13.19 -25.53 10.67
C ASP A 54 13.23 -24.45 11.76
N ALA A 55 14.24 -23.57 11.72
CA ALA A 55 14.37 -22.48 12.69
C ALA A 55 13.26 -21.43 12.51
N GLN A 56 12.93 -21.07 11.27
CA GLN A 56 11.85 -20.14 10.95
C GLN A 56 10.47 -20.75 11.28
N GLN A 57 10.27 -22.05 11.02
CA GLN A 57 9.04 -22.76 11.40
C GLN A 57 8.84 -22.79 12.91
N TYR A 58 9.91 -23.01 13.68
CA TYR A 58 9.85 -22.94 15.14
C TYR A 58 9.42 -21.53 15.59
N GLN A 59 10.05 -20.48 15.05
CA GLN A 59 9.68 -19.09 15.35
C GLN A 59 8.20 -18.79 15.04
N TRP A 60 7.71 -19.22 13.88
CA TRP A 60 6.30 -19.08 13.49
C TRP A 60 5.36 -19.76 14.48
N ARG A 61 5.60 -21.03 14.79
CA ARG A 61 4.74 -21.81 15.68
C ARG A 61 4.73 -21.27 17.10
N THR A 62 5.84 -20.72 17.57
CA THR A 62 5.94 -20.16 18.93
C THR A 62 5.34 -18.77 19.04
N HIS A 63 5.57 -17.89 18.06
CA HIS A 63 5.26 -16.46 18.18
C HIS A 63 4.18 -15.95 17.23
N GLY A 64 3.76 -16.75 16.23
CA GLY A 64 2.85 -16.32 15.17
C GLY A 64 3.43 -15.24 14.24
N GLN A 65 4.74 -14.98 14.32
CA GLN A 65 5.45 -13.98 13.54
C GLN A 65 6.92 -14.37 13.35
N HIS A 66 7.50 -14.06 12.18
CA HIS A 66 8.91 -14.34 11.88
C HIS A 66 9.86 -13.24 12.32
N CYS A 67 9.34 -12.03 12.55
CA CYS A 67 10.12 -10.85 12.88
C CYS A 67 9.51 -10.18 14.10
N ALA A 68 10.36 -9.75 15.03
CA ALA A 68 9.91 -9.06 16.23
C ALA A 68 9.39 -7.62 15.94
N THR A 69 9.92 -6.96 14.90
CA THR A 69 9.51 -5.62 14.47
C THR A 69 9.57 -5.46 12.96
N PHE A 70 8.85 -4.47 12.40
CA PHE A 70 8.94 -4.11 10.98
C PHE A 70 10.36 -3.73 10.56
N ALA A 71 11.05 -2.94 11.40
CA ALA A 71 12.43 -2.55 11.14
C ALA A 71 13.39 -3.75 11.07
N ALA A 72 13.22 -4.75 11.95
CA ALA A 72 14.01 -5.98 11.91
C ALA A 72 13.70 -6.79 10.64
N GLY A 73 12.41 -6.94 10.28
CA GLY A 73 11.99 -7.64 9.08
C GLY A 73 12.50 -6.98 7.80
N LEU A 74 12.44 -5.65 7.71
CA LEU A 74 12.93 -4.92 6.55
C LEU A 74 14.46 -5.01 6.41
N ARG A 75 15.21 -4.94 7.51
CA ARG A 75 16.67 -5.15 7.48
C ARG A 75 17.05 -6.56 7.03
N ALA A 76 16.28 -7.56 7.45
CA ALA A 76 16.47 -8.94 7.00
C ALA A 76 16.13 -9.07 5.52
N ALA A 77 14.98 -8.56 5.08
CA ALA A 77 14.55 -8.60 3.69
C ALA A 77 15.57 -7.99 2.73
N LEU A 78 16.21 -6.86 3.09
CA LEU A 78 17.25 -6.23 2.28
C LEU A 78 18.51 -7.08 2.07
N ARG A 79 18.68 -8.19 2.80
CA ARG A 79 19.78 -9.15 2.60
C ARG A 79 19.40 -10.33 1.71
N GLU A 80 18.13 -10.41 1.32
CA GLU A 80 17.57 -11.47 0.46
C GLU A 80 17.44 -11.03 -1.00
N ASP A 81 18.17 -9.98 -1.39
CA ASP A 81 18.17 -9.40 -2.75
C ASP A 81 16.76 -9.15 -3.34
N PRO A 82 15.85 -8.42 -2.65
CA PRO A 82 14.47 -8.29 -3.11
C PRO A 82 14.34 -7.23 -4.20
N ASP A 83 13.53 -7.48 -5.24
CA ASP A 83 13.17 -6.42 -6.20
C ASP A 83 12.05 -5.50 -5.66
N VAL A 84 11.10 -6.10 -4.94
CA VAL A 84 9.88 -5.45 -4.46
C VAL A 84 9.67 -5.75 -2.98
N ILE A 85 9.42 -4.70 -2.19
CA ILE A 85 9.18 -4.80 -0.76
C ILE A 85 7.78 -4.23 -0.46
N LEU A 86 6.89 -5.09 0.04
CA LEU A 86 5.60 -4.67 0.59
C LEU A 86 5.72 -4.50 2.10
N LEU A 87 5.69 -3.25 2.55
CA LEU A 87 5.61 -2.87 3.95
C LEU A 87 4.16 -2.65 4.35
N GLY A 88 3.86 -2.94 5.62
CA GLY A 88 2.57 -2.64 6.22
C GLY A 88 2.36 -1.13 6.41
N GLU A 89 1.85 -0.74 7.57
CA GLU A 89 1.64 0.66 7.89
C GLU A 89 2.95 1.34 8.32
N LEU A 90 3.28 2.48 7.71
CA LEU A 90 4.38 3.33 8.16
C LEU A 90 3.94 4.15 9.38
N ARG A 91 4.28 3.65 10.58
CA ARG A 91 3.86 4.22 11.87
C ARG A 91 4.89 5.11 12.54
N ASP A 92 6.15 4.74 12.43
CA ASP A 92 7.27 5.37 13.15
C ASP A 92 8.39 5.79 12.19
N SER A 93 9.21 6.74 12.64
CA SER A 93 10.30 7.31 11.85
C SER A 93 11.40 6.30 11.53
N GLU A 94 11.61 5.26 12.36
CA GLU A 94 12.58 4.20 12.08
C GLU A 94 12.16 3.40 10.83
N THR A 95 10.91 2.95 10.80
CA THR A 95 10.34 2.19 9.69
C THR A 95 10.27 3.04 8.42
N ILE A 96 9.87 4.32 8.53
CA ILE A 96 9.86 5.25 7.38
C ILE A 96 11.28 5.44 6.82
N ARG A 97 12.29 5.62 7.67
CA ARG A 97 13.68 5.82 7.23
C ARG A 97 14.21 4.61 6.48
N LEU A 98 13.95 3.41 6.99
CA LEU A 98 14.36 2.17 6.31
C LEU A 98 13.65 2.01 4.98
N ALA A 99 12.35 2.32 4.90
CA ALA A 99 11.58 2.31 3.66
C ALA A 99 12.15 3.27 2.61
N LEU A 100 12.50 4.49 3.01
CA LEU A 100 13.13 5.48 2.12
C LEU A 100 14.51 5.02 1.66
N THR A 101 15.31 4.43 2.56
CA THR A 101 16.64 3.90 2.23
C THR A 101 16.55 2.74 1.23
N ALA A 102 15.58 1.83 1.41
CA ALA A 102 15.31 0.77 0.45
C ALA A 102 14.90 1.33 -0.92
N ALA A 103 13.99 2.30 -0.94
CA ALA A 103 13.56 2.95 -2.19
C ALA A 103 14.70 3.68 -2.92
N GLU A 104 15.58 4.36 -2.17
CA GLU A 104 16.73 5.07 -2.73
C GLU A 104 17.80 4.13 -3.30
N THR A 105 17.92 2.92 -2.75
CA THR A 105 18.85 1.88 -3.23
C THR A 105 18.32 1.06 -4.40
N GLY A 106 17.16 1.42 -4.95
CA GLY A 106 16.63 0.84 -6.20
C GLY A 106 15.45 -0.12 -6.03
N HIS A 107 15.01 -0.37 -4.80
CA HIS A 107 13.91 -1.29 -4.52
C HIS A 107 12.56 -0.61 -4.77
N LEU A 108 11.57 -1.35 -5.29
CA LEU A 108 10.19 -0.87 -5.31
C LEU A 108 9.56 -1.10 -3.93
N VAL A 109 9.34 -0.02 -3.18
CA VAL A 109 8.70 -0.09 -1.86
C VAL A 109 7.23 0.30 -1.96
N LEU A 110 6.35 -0.61 -1.56
CA LEU A 110 4.92 -0.37 -1.38
C LEU A 110 4.63 -0.30 0.12
N ALA A 111 3.94 0.73 0.58
CA ALA A 111 3.61 0.88 1.99
C ALA A 111 2.27 1.58 2.18
N THR A 112 1.67 1.44 3.36
CA THR A 112 0.36 2.04 3.67
C THR A 112 0.48 3.13 4.72
N LEU A 113 -0.38 4.15 4.62
CA LEU A 113 -0.56 5.20 5.62
C LEU A 113 -2.04 5.46 5.85
N HIS A 114 -2.39 5.89 7.05
CA HIS A 114 -3.75 6.30 7.39
C HIS A 114 -3.91 7.81 7.26
N THR A 115 -4.11 8.27 6.02
CA THR A 115 -4.39 9.68 5.71
C THR A 115 -5.63 9.81 4.83
N ARG A 116 -6.19 11.02 4.78
CA ARG A 116 -7.42 11.33 4.02
C ARG A 116 -7.15 11.77 2.59
N GLY A 117 -5.90 11.87 2.19
CA GLY A 117 -5.49 12.33 0.87
C GLY A 117 -3.98 12.25 0.66
N ALA A 118 -3.57 12.47 -0.58
CA ALA A 118 -2.21 12.25 -1.03
C ALA A 118 -1.24 13.31 -0.47
N ALA A 119 -1.66 14.58 -0.46
CA ALA A 119 -0.86 15.66 0.14
C ALA A 119 -0.61 15.43 1.65
N GLN A 120 -1.64 14.99 2.37
CA GLN A 120 -1.54 14.67 3.80
C GLN A 120 -0.64 13.45 4.05
N ALA A 121 -0.60 12.48 3.14
CA ALA A 121 0.32 11.34 3.26
C ALA A 121 1.78 11.81 3.22
N VAL A 122 2.12 12.69 2.28
CA VAL A 122 3.46 13.30 2.16
C VAL A 122 3.79 14.11 3.42
N GLU A 123 2.86 14.90 3.92
CA GLU A 123 3.01 15.67 5.16
C GLU A 123 3.27 14.75 6.37
N ARG A 124 2.47 13.69 6.56
CA ARG A 124 2.65 12.72 7.65
C ARG A 124 4.01 12.04 7.61
N LEU A 125 4.52 11.69 6.41
CA LEU A 125 5.85 11.11 6.26
C LEU A 125 6.94 12.05 6.77
N VAL A 126 6.86 13.34 6.45
CA VAL A 126 7.85 14.35 6.88
C VAL A 126 7.69 14.70 8.36
N ASP A 127 6.45 14.83 8.85
CA ASP A 127 6.14 15.24 10.21
C ASP A 127 6.40 14.15 11.27
N SER A 128 6.63 12.91 10.83
CA SER A 128 7.10 11.83 11.70
C SER A 128 8.53 12.05 12.21
N PHE A 129 9.26 13.02 11.65
CA PHE A 129 10.66 13.32 12.00
C PHE A 129 10.82 14.64 12.78
N PRO A 130 11.82 14.72 13.68
CA PRO A 130 12.20 15.97 14.34
C PRO A 130 12.56 17.08 13.35
N ALA A 131 12.43 18.34 13.76
CA ALA A 131 12.60 19.52 12.90
C ALA A 131 13.93 19.52 12.11
N GLN A 132 15.03 19.15 12.77
CA GLN A 132 16.37 19.10 12.19
C GLN A 132 16.55 18.02 11.10
N GLU A 133 15.64 17.04 11.04
CA GLU A 133 15.70 15.94 10.07
C GLU A 133 14.71 16.10 8.92
N LYS A 134 13.76 17.04 9.02
CA LYS A 134 12.71 17.21 8.01
C LYS A 134 13.26 17.58 6.64
N GLU A 135 14.31 18.39 6.56
CA GLU A 135 14.89 18.80 5.27
C GLU A 135 15.59 17.64 4.53
N PRO A 136 16.49 16.85 5.17
CA PRO A 136 17.02 15.63 4.55
C PRO A 136 15.91 14.66 4.11
N VAL A 137 14.91 14.43 4.96
CA VAL A 137 13.80 13.52 4.66
C VAL A 137 12.98 14.02 3.46
N ARG A 138 12.69 15.32 3.36
CA ARG A 138 12.02 15.90 2.19
C ARG A 138 12.84 15.70 0.92
N SER A 139 14.16 15.89 0.99
CA SER A 139 15.05 15.71 -0.15
C SER A 139 15.07 14.26 -0.63
N GLN A 140 15.19 13.31 0.30
CA GLN A 140 15.15 11.87 0.00
C GLN A 140 13.78 11.45 -0.55
N LEU A 141 12.69 11.92 0.06
CA LEU A 141 11.33 11.64 -0.39
C LEU A 141 11.06 12.21 -1.79
N ALA A 142 11.53 13.43 -2.07
CA ALA A 142 11.40 14.05 -3.39
C ALA A 142 12.10 13.24 -4.50
N GLY A 143 13.21 12.56 -4.18
CA GLY A 143 13.94 11.72 -5.14
C GLY A 143 13.40 10.30 -5.28
N SER A 144 12.86 9.73 -4.20
CA SER A 144 12.46 8.31 -4.15
C SER A 144 10.95 8.07 -4.36
N LEU A 145 10.09 9.02 -4.00
CA LEU A 145 8.64 8.87 -4.14
C LEU A 145 8.26 8.68 -5.62
N ARG A 146 7.38 7.71 -5.90
CA ARG A 146 6.82 7.50 -7.25
C ARG A 146 5.41 8.04 -7.37
N ALA A 147 4.54 7.62 -6.45
CA ALA A 147 3.15 8.04 -6.42
C ALA A 147 2.58 7.88 -5.01
N VAL A 148 1.47 8.58 -4.75
CA VAL A 148 0.63 8.35 -3.58
C VAL A 148 -0.79 8.12 -4.07
N LEU A 149 -1.34 6.95 -3.76
CA LEU A 149 -2.73 6.60 -4.03
C LEU A 149 -3.52 6.65 -2.72
N SER A 150 -4.51 7.53 -2.66
CA SER A 150 -5.46 7.61 -1.56
C SER A 150 -6.80 7.01 -2.01
N GLN A 151 -7.43 6.22 -1.13
CA GLN A 151 -8.67 5.51 -1.43
C GLN A 151 -9.73 5.83 -0.38
N LYS A 152 -10.98 6.01 -0.84
CA LYS A 152 -12.17 5.94 0.03
C LYS A 152 -13.24 5.07 -0.62
N LEU A 153 -14.10 4.48 0.19
CA LEU A 153 -15.20 3.62 -0.26
C LEU A 153 -16.52 4.34 -0.03
N GLU A 154 -17.31 4.48 -1.09
CA GLU A 154 -18.66 5.05 -1.05
C GLU A 154 -19.70 3.96 -1.29
N VAL A 155 -20.95 4.22 -0.90
CA VAL A 155 -22.08 3.33 -1.21
C VAL A 155 -22.34 3.35 -2.72
N ASP A 156 -22.47 2.18 -3.31
CA ASP A 156 -22.79 2.04 -4.73
C ASP A 156 -24.30 1.98 -4.97
N ARG A 157 -24.81 2.72 -5.97
CA ARG A 157 -26.21 2.63 -6.44
C ARG A 157 -26.56 1.27 -7.01
N GLN A 158 -25.58 0.58 -7.59
CA GLN A 158 -25.75 -0.73 -8.22
C GLN A 158 -25.59 -1.90 -7.26
N ASP A 159 -25.46 -1.60 -5.97
CA ASP A 159 -25.27 -2.52 -4.85
C ASP A 159 -23.82 -2.63 -4.33
N GLY A 160 -23.64 -2.66 -3.01
CA GLY A 160 -22.32 -2.76 -2.37
C GLY A 160 -21.57 -1.43 -2.23
N ARG A 161 -20.28 -1.42 -2.56
CA ARG A 161 -19.42 -0.23 -2.41
C ARG A 161 -18.56 0.01 -3.64
N VAL A 162 -18.28 1.28 -3.93
CA VAL A 162 -17.38 1.71 -4.99
C VAL A 162 -16.18 2.46 -4.41
N ALA A 163 -14.98 2.14 -4.92
CA ALA A 163 -13.78 2.89 -4.57
C ALA A 163 -13.67 4.18 -5.38
N LEU A 164 -13.43 5.27 -4.66
CA LEU A 164 -12.95 6.53 -5.17
C LEU A 164 -11.46 6.66 -4.86
N PHE A 165 -10.74 7.26 -5.80
CA PHE A 165 -9.29 7.38 -5.74
C PHE A 165 -8.86 8.84 -5.88
N GLU A 166 -7.80 9.19 -5.18
CA GLU A 166 -6.98 10.37 -5.44
C GLU A 166 -5.55 9.90 -5.69
N LEU A 167 -4.93 10.36 -6.77
CA LEU A 167 -3.62 9.93 -7.21
C LEU A 167 -2.71 11.13 -7.42
N LEU A 168 -1.64 11.20 -6.62
CA LEU A 168 -0.51 12.10 -6.81
C LEU A 168 0.62 11.33 -7.48
N ILE A 169 1.18 11.87 -8.56
CA ILE A 169 2.38 11.33 -9.20
C ILE A 169 3.56 12.26 -8.93
N ASN A 170 4.72 11.69 -8.60
CA ASN A 170 5.92 12.49 -8.33
C ASN A 170 6.61 12.89 -9.64
N THR A 171 6.12 13.98 -10.24
CA THR A 171 6.78 14.66 -11.36
C THR A 171 7.96 15.51 -10.88
N PRO A 172 8.84 16.02 -11.75
CA PRO A 172 9.89 16.96 -11.34
C PRO A 172 9.33 18.20 -10.61
N ALA A 173 8.16 18.71 -11.01
CA ALA A 173 7.50 19.81 -10.32
C ALA A 173 7.00 19.41 -8.92
N THR A 174 6.37 18.23 -8.81
CA THR A 174 5.96 17.66 -7.52
C THR A 174 7.15 17.49 -6.58
N GLY A 175 8.24 16.89 -7.06
CA GLY A 175 9.46 16.66 -6.28
C GLY A 175 10.09 17.98 -5.80
N ASN A 176 10.08 19.03 -6.62
CA ASN A 176 10.54 20.35 -6.21
C ASN A 176 9.70 20.94 -5.07
N LEU A 177 8.37 20.85 -5.14
CA LEU A 177 7.49 21.30 -4.06
C LEU A 177 7.73 20.51 -2.76
N ILE A 178 7.96 19.20 -2.85
CA ILE A 178 8.32 18.37 -1.69
C ILE A 178 9.65 18.84 -1.10
N ARG A 179 10.68 19.04 -1.92
CA ARG A 179 12.00 19.50 -1.47
C ARG A 179 11.93 20.86 -0.75
N GLU A 180 11.21 21.81 -1.34
CA GLU A 180 11.00 23.16 -0.80
C GLU A 180 10.03 23.21 0.39
N GLY A 181 9.37 22.10 0.75
CA GLY A 181 8.40 22.06 1.84
C GLY A 181 7.06 22.75 1.54
N LYS A 182 6.75 23.01 0.28
CA LYS A 182 5.50 23.64 -0.18
C LYS A 182 4.36 22.62 -0.33
N LEU A 183 4.17 21.77 0.68
CA LEU A 183 3.28 20.61 0.60
C LEU A 183 1.79 20.98 0.40
N HIS A 184 1.38 22.15 0.91
CA HIS A 184 0.04 22.69 0.71
C HIS A 184 -0.34 22.90 -0.76
N GLN A 185 0.64 23.05 -1.66
CA GLN A 185 0.41 23.24 -3.10
C GLN A 185 0.15 21.92 -3.83
N LEU A 186 0.44 20.77 -3.22
CA LEU A 186 0.26 19.45 -3.84
C LEU A 186 -1.19 19.18 -4.25
N ALA A 187 -2.16 19.66 -3.48
CA ALA A 187 -3.58 19.52 -3.83
C ALA A 187 -3.91 20.19 -5.17
N HIS A 188 -3.34 21.38 -5.43
CA HIS A 188 -3.52 22.09 -6.70
C HIS A 188 -2.80 21.38 -7.86
N VAL A 189 -1.62 20.80 -7.60
CA VAL A 189 -0.90 20.00 -8.59
C VAL A 189 -1.71 18.77 -9.00
N ILE A 190 -2.35 18.06 -8.06
CA ILE A 190 -3.22 16.93 -8.37
C ILE A 190 -4.41 17.37 -9.25
N GLN A 191 -5.02 18.51 -8.91
CA GLN A 191 -6.16 19.05 -9.64
C GLN A 191 -5.84 19.38 -11.10
N THR A 192 -4.64 19.90 -11.36
CA THR A 192 -4.19 20.32 -12.71
C THR A 192 -3.39 19.23 -13.43
N GLY A 193 -2.98 18.18 -12.72
CA GLY A 193 -2.06 17.14 -13.19
C GLY A 193 -2.68 15.99 -13.99
N GLN A 194 -3.90 16.15 -14.51
CA GLN A 194 -4.63 15.05 -15.17
C GLN A 194 -3.87 14.49 -16.38
N GLN A 195 -3.18 15.33 -17.14
CA GLN A 195 -2.37 14.90 -18.29
C GLN A 195 -1.18 14.02 -17.88
N GLN A 196 -0.70 14.17 -16.65
CA GLN A 196 0.37 13.34 -16.08
C GLN A 196 -0.18 12.08 -15.38
N GLY A 197 -1.50 11.84 -15.46
CA GLY A 197 -2.17 10.70 -14.84
C GLY A 197 -2.68 10.95 -13.41
N MET A 198 -2.60 12.18 -12.91
CA MET A 198 -3.13 12.51 -11.58
C MET A 198 -4.66 12.55 -11.59
N MET A 199 -5.27 12.36 -10.42
CA MET A 199 -6.72 12.37 -10.26
C MET A 199 -7.08 12.85 -8.86
N THR A 200 -8.06 13.74 -8.75
CA THR A 200 -8.67 14.13 -7.48
C THR A 200 -9.82 13.18 -7.11
N PHE A 201 -10.17 13.09 -5.84
CA PHE A 201 -11.39 12.38 -5.43
C PHE A 201 -12.66 12.90 -6.12
N ALA A 202 -12.73 14.20 -6.41
CA ALA A 202 -13.86 14.81 -7.11
C ALA A 202 -13.98 14.30 -8.55
N GLN A 203 -12.86 14.25 -9.29
CA GLN A 203 -12.83 13.66 -10.63
C GLN A 203 -13.15 12.16 -10.60
N SER A 204 -12.63 11.43 -9.62
CA SER A 204 -12.96 10.01 -9.44
C SER A 204 -14.46 9.81 -9.19
N ALA A 205 -15.08 10.67 -8.37
CA ALA A 205 -16.51 10.62 -8.10
C ALA A 205 -17.34 10.92 -9.36
N GLN A 206 -16.99 11.97 -10.10
CA GLN A 206 -17.64 12.30 -11.38
C GLN A 206 -17.55 11.15 -12.38
N TRP A 207 -16.40 10.47 -12.45
CA TRP A 207 -16.23 9.29 -13.30
C TRP A 207 -17.13 8.13 -12.87
N ARG A 208 -17.29 7.87 -11.56
CA ARG A 208 -18.23 6.86 -11.04
C ARG A 208 -19.70 7.24 -11.26
N GLN A 209 -20.04 8.52 -11.18
CA GLN A 209 -21.39 9.04 -11.49
C GLN A 209 -21.74 8.82 -12.97
N ALA A 210 -20.80 9.09 -13.88
CA ALA A 210 -20.99 8.82 -15.31
C ALA A 210 -21.19 7.32 -15.63
N GLN A 211 -20.70 6.43 -14.75
CA GLN A 211 -20.94 4.98 -14.81
C GLN A 211 -22.25 4.55 -14.13
N GLY A 212 -23.01 5.48 -13.55
CA GLY A 212 -24.23 5.18 -12.79
C GLY A 212 -23.99 4.44 -11.47
N ARG A 213 -22.78 4.53 -10.91
CA ARG A 213 -22.41 3.88 -9.63
C ARG A 213 -22.60 4.79 -8.41
N LEU A 214 -22.56 6.10 -8.61
CA LEU A 214 -22.78 7.11 -7.56
C LEU A 214 -23.97 8.00 -7.86
#